data_AF-A0AA37MA79-F1
#
_entry.id   AF-A0AA37MA79-F1
#
_cell.length_a   1.000
_cell.length_b   1.000
_cell.length_c   1.000
_cell.angle_alpha   90.00
_cell.angle_beta   90.00
_cell.angle_gamma   90.00
#
_symmetry.space_group_name_H-M   'P 1'
#
loop_
_entity.id
_entity.type
_entity.pdbx_description
1 polymer ?
#
loop_
_entity_poly.entity_id
_entity_poly.type
_entity_poly.pdbx_seq_one_letter_code
_entity_poly.pdbx_strand_id
1 'polypeptide(L)' 'MRRGQKASAEQVVLKLRQIEVQTAQGKSLALACKEVEISEQSCATSACARRSSTHSRKPRP' A
#
# COMPACT_ATOMS: atom_id res chain seq x y z
N MET A 1 -3.47 -7.59 -2.93
CA MET A 1 -3.62 -7.52 -1.46
C MET A 1 -4.86 -6.71 -1.11
N ARG A 2 -5.56 -7.02 -0.01
CA ARG A 2 -6.74 -6.23 0.38
C ARG A 2 -6.30 -4.80 0.74
N ARG A 3 -7.00 -3.80 0.22
CA ARG A 3 -6.71 -2.38 0.47
C ARG A 3 -6.72 -2.14 2.00
N GLY A 4 -5.61 -1.65 2.55
CA GLY A 4 -5.45 -1.42 4.00
C GLY A 4 -4.70 -2.50 4.78
N GLN A 5 -4.34 -3.62 4.16
CA GLN A 5 -3.52 -4.65 4.79
C GLN A 5 -2.04 -4.31 4.62
N LYS A 6 -1.36 -3.96 5.72
CA LYS A 6 0.08 -3.68 5.71
C LYS A 6 0.83 -5.00 5.48
N ALA A 7 1.68 -5.06 4.46
CA ALA A 7 2.63 -6.16 4.31
C ALA A 7 3.58 -6.16 5.52
N SER A 8 3.95 -7.34 6.02
CA SER A 8 4.99 -7.43 7.05
C SER A 8 6.33 -6.95 6.46
N ALA A 9 7.21 -6.41 7.32
CA ALA A 9 8.53 -5.96 6.88
C ALA A 9 9.30 -7.08 6.16
N GLU A 10 9.20 -8.31 6.66
CA GLU A 10 9.77 -9.50 6.04
C GLU A 10 9.24 -9.72 4.62
N GLN A 11 7.93 -9.59 4.42
CA GLN A 11 7.30 -9.77 3.12
C GLN A 11 7.72 -8.69 2.12
N VAL A 12 7.95 -7.46 2.60
CA VAL A 12 8.50 -6.38 1.78
C VAL A 12 9.94 -6.66 1.37
N VAL A 13 10.80 -7.07 2.32
CA VAL A 13 12.21 -7.37 2.04
C VAL A 13 12.36 -8.54 1.06
N LEU A 14 11.54 -9.59 1.19
CA LEU A 14 11.56 -10.72 0.27
C LEU A 14 11.20 -10.30 -1.17
N LYS A 15 10.17 -9.47 -1.33
CA LYS A 15 9.76 -8.95 -2.65
C LYS A 15 10.84 -8.06 -3.28
N LEU A 16 11.49 -7.21 -2.50
CA LEU A 16 12.58 -6.35 -2.99
C LEU A 16 13.78 -7.18 -3.46
N ARG A 17 14.20 -8.17 -2.67
CA ARG A 17 15.27 -9.10 -3.08
C ARG A 17 14.92 -9.86 -4.35
N GLN A 18 13.67 -10.25 -4.53
CA GLN A 18 13.22 -10.94 -5.73
C GLN A 18 13.36 -10.06 -6.98
N ILE A 19 13.04 -8.76 -6.86
CA ILE A 19 13.24 -7.78 -7.95
C ILE A 19 14.73 -7.57 -8.24
N GLU A 20 15.57 -7.45 -7.21
CA GLU A 20 17.02 -7.32 -7.38
C GLU A 20 17.62 -8.51 -8.14
N VAL A 21 17.22 -9.73 -7.79
CA VAL A 21 17.68 -10.94 -8.50
C VAL A 21 17.20 -10.94 -9.96
N GLN A 22 15.95 -10.59 -10.21
CA GLN A 22 15.40 -10.55 -11.57
C GLN A 22 16.04 -9.48 -12.45
N THR A 23 16.29 -8.30 -11.89
CA THR A 23 16.99 -7.21 -12.59
C THR A 23 18.46 -7.55 -12.83
N ALA A 24 19.14 -8.20 -11.90
CA ALA A 24 20.49 -8.74 -12.11
C ALA A 24 20.54 -9.82 -13.20
N GLN A 25 19.45 -10.55 -13.43
CA GLN A 25 19.29 -11.50 -14.55
C GLN A 25 18.96 -10.81 -15.89
N GLY A 26 18.90 -9.47 -15.93
CA GLY A 26 18.63 -8.70 -17.14
C GLY A 26 17.14 -8.52 -17.46
N LYS A 27 16.23 -8.91 -16.55
CA LYS A 27 14.81 -8.61 -16.71
C LYS A 27 14.56 -7.12 -16.48
N SER A 28 13.65 -6.53 -17.27
CA SER A 28 13.29 -5.13 -17.07
C SER A 28 12.56 -4.92 -15.75
N LEU A 29 12.80 -3.78 -15.11
CA LEU A 29 12.23 -3.46 -13.80
C LEU A 29 10.69 -3.48 -13.83
N ALA A 30 10.07 -3.02 -14.92
CA ALA A 30 8.62 -3.06 -15.09
C ALA A 30 8.05 -4.49 -15.10
N LEU A 31 8.76 -5.44 -15.74
CA LEU A 31 8.37 -6.85 -15.74
C LEU A 31 8.59 -7.47 -14.36
N ALA A 32 9.70 -7.16 -13.71
CA ALA A 32 9.99 -7.67 -12.37
C ALA A 32 8.96 -7.22 -11.32
N CYS A 33 8.56 -5.95 -11.35
CA CYS A 33 7.50 -5.44 -10.48
C CYS A 33 6.14 -6.10 -10.75
N LYS A 34 5.84 -6.43 -12.01
CA LYS A 34 4.61 -7.11 -12.42
C LYS A 34 4.60 -8.57 -11.96
N GLU A 35 5.73 -9.29 -12.07
CA GLU A 35 5.90 -10.68 -11.62
C GLU A 35 5.80 -10.82 -10.09
N VAL A 36 6.25 -9.81 -9.34
CA VAL A 36 6.26 -9.84 -7.86
C VAL A 36 4.92 -9.35 -7.25
N GLU A 37 3.91 -9.10 -8.10
CA GLU A 37 2.58 -8.60 -7.71
C GLU A 37 2.66 -7.44 -6.70
N ILE A 38 3.58 -6.50 -6.95
CA ILE A 38 3.64 -5.28 -6.14
C ILE A 38 2.45 -4.42 -6.56
N SER A 39 1.34 -4.58 -5.85
CA SER A 39 0.23 -3.65 -5.93
C SER A 39 0.66 -2.33 -5.29
N GLU A 40 0.49 -1.23 -6.03
CA GLU A 40 0.85 0.12 -5.60
C GLU A 40 0.24 0.42 -4.22
N GLN A 41 1.09 0.49 -3.19
CA GLN A 41 0.64 0.72 -1.83
C GLN A 41 0.43 2.22 -1.64
N SER A 42 -0.81 2.70 -1.85
CA SER A 42 -1.13 4.11 -1.59
C SER A 42 -0.91 4.41 -0.11
N CYS A 43 0.02 5.31 0.21
CA CYS A 43 0.19 5.86 1.55
C CYS A 43 -1.00 6.76 1.88
N ALA A 44 -2.14 6.17 2.25
CA ALA A 44 -3.28 6.92 2.77
C ALA A 44 -2.98 7.29 4.23
N THR A 45 -2.22 8.37 4.42
CA THR A 45 -2.06 9.03 5.72
C THR A 45 -3.45 9.48 6.19
N SER A 46 -4.01 8.80 7.19
CA SER A 46 -5.39 8.94 7.67
C SER A 46 -5.69 10.23 8.45
N ALA A 47 -4.92 11.30 8.24
CA ALA A 47 -5.08 12.57 8.94
C ALA A 47 -6.47 13.22 8.72
N CYS A 48 -7.19 12.87 7.65
CA CYS A 48 -8.46 13.50 7.28
C CYS A 48 -9.73 12.82 7.84
N ALA A 49 -9.66 11.62 8.43
CA ALA A 49 -10.87 10.90 8.88
C ALA A 49 -11.50 11.47 10.17
N ARG A 50 -10.78 12.32 10.91
CA ARG A 50 -11.16 12.76 12.26
C ARG A 50 -11.85 14.13 12.33
N ARG A 51 -12.16 14.76 11.20
CA ARG A 51 -12.75 16.12 11.20
C ARG A 51 -14.26 16.22 10.98
N SER A 52 -14.98 15.11 10.81
CA SER A 52 -16.42 15.16 10.51
C SER A 52 -17.33 14.59 11.60
N SER A 53 -16.87 14.52 12.86
CA SER A 53 -17.73 14.19 14.01
C SER A 53 -17.92 15.40 14.93
N THR A 54 -18.39 16.51 14.37
CA THR A 54 -19.03 17.57 15.16
C THR A 54 -20.53 17.41 15.04
N HIS A 55 -21.06 16.50 15.86
CA HIS A 55 -22.21 16.74 16.70
C HIS A 55 -23.32 17.66 16.13
N SER A 56 -24.05 17.19 15.11
CA SER A 56 -25.34 17.79 14.78
C SER A 56 -26.40 17.19 15.72
N ARG A 57 -26.48 17.71 16.94
CA ARG A 57 -27.68 17.52 17.78
C ARG A 57 -28.83 18.27 17.11
N LYS A 58 -29.89 17.53 16.82
CA LYS A 58 -31.15 17.95 16.19
C LYS A 58 -31.63 19.34 16.64
N PRO A 59 -32.13 20.21 15.74
CA PRO A 59 -33.06 21.25 16.14
C PRO A 59 -34.44 20.64 16.40
N ARG A 60 -35.01 20.86 17.59
CA ARG A 60 -36.47 20.79 17.84
C ARG A 60 -37.11 22.03 17.20
N PRO A 61 -38.32 21.91 16.63
CA PRO A 61 -39.53 22.13 17.42
C PRO A 61 -40.28 20.84 17.77
#